data_AF-A0A496UMW4-F1
#
_entry.id   AF-A0A496UMW4-F1
#
_cell.length_a   1.000
_cell.length_b   1.000
_cell.length_c   1.000
_cell.angle_alpha   90.00
_cell.angle_beta   90.00
_cell.angle_gamma   90.00
#
_symmetry.space_group_name_H-M   'P 1'
#
loop_
_entity.id
_entity.type
_entity.pdbx_description
1 polymer ?
#
loop_
_entity_poly.entity_id
_entity_poly.type
_entity_poly.pdbx_seq_one_letter_code
_entity_poly.pdbx_strand_id
1 'polypeptide(L)'
;MVFRSIAVLALIGVLWILGIIDPSALPLHSRDFQICGATVLLYLFWSAAESKYRGGSASLPYTVFYAVLLVSAVDSFLLELTTYGSPWILRWAGLVLFACGSVMRLAAYRTRSVRRLRLGRYLQLAGLPVALGSIAGTVIALAAGIPGSINEELDRPDEESSI
;
A
#
# COMPACT_ATOMS: atom_id res chain seq x y z
N MET A 1 7.03 2.01 13.99
CA MET A 1 5.98 2.40 13.02
C MET A 1 4.84 3.18 13.65
N VAL A 2 4.35 2.81 14.84
CA VAL A 2 3.35 3.59 15.61
C VAL A 2 3.69 5.07 15.71
N PHE A 3 4.95 5.42 16.03
CA PHE A 3 5.40 6.81 16.08
C PHE A 3 5.28 7.55 14.73
N ARG A 4 5.53 6.88 13.59
CA ARG A 4 5.40 7.49 12.25
C ARG A 4 3.92 7.69 11.89
N SER A 5 3.06 6.74 12.20
CA SER A 5 1.61 6.87 12.01
C SER A 5 1.01 7.98 12.90
N ILE A 6 1.47 8.09 14.15
CA ILE A 6 1.09 9.17 15.07
C ILE A 6 1.58 10.51 14.55
N ALA A 7 2.82 10.60 14.03
CA ALA A 7 3.36 11.84 13.48
C ALA A 7 2.55 12.34 12.27
N VAL A 8 2.11 11.43 11.40
CA VAL A 8 1.23 11.79 10.25
C VAL A 8 -0.13 12.27 10.73
N LEU A 9 -0.76 11.57 11.69
CA LEU A 9 -2.03 12.00 12.28
C LEU A 9 -1.92 13.35 13.02
N ALA A 10 -0.82 13.55 13.74
CA ALA A 10 -0.51 14.80 14.43
C ALA A 10 -0.30 15.94 13.42
N LEU A 11 0.42 15.70 12.32
CA LEU A 11 0.58 16.67 11.25
C LEU A 11 -0.77 17.06 10.62
N ILE A 12 -1.63 16.08 10.33
CA ILE A 12 -2.98 16.33 9.81
C ILE A 12 -3.80 17.15 10.82
N GLY A 13 -3.72 16.82 12.12
CA GLY A 13 -4.37 17.57 13.18
C GLY A 13 -3.86 19.02 13.31
N VAL A 14 -2.55 19.24 13.18
CA VAL A 14 -1.94 20.57 13.19
C VAL A 14 -2.40 21.38 11.96
N LEU A 15 -2.39 20.77 10.77
CA LEU A 15 -2.86 21.43 9.54
C LEU A 15 -4.36 21.78 9.60
N TRP A 16 -5.16 20.96 10.29
CA TRP A 16 -6.56 21.28 10.56
C TRP A 16 -6.72 22.46 11.53
N ILE A 17 -6.01 22.45 12.66
CA ILE A 17 -6.07 23.55 13.65
C ILE A 17 -5.60 24.88 13.03
N LEU A 18 -4.61 24.83 12.13
CA LEU A 18 -4.13 25.98 11.38
C LEU A 18 -5.10 26.46 10.29
N GLY A 19 -6.23 25.78 10.09
CA GLY A 19 -7.23 26.14 9.07
C GLY A 19 -6.75 25.92 7.64
N ILE A 20 -5.64 25.22 7.43
CA ILE A 20 -5.08 24.92 6.11
C ILE A 20 -5.89 23.80 5.43
N ILE A 21 -6.41 22.87 6.24
CA ILE A 21 -7.30 21.80 5.80
C ILE A 21 -8.66 22.03 6.42
N ASP A 22 -9.71 22.12 5.61
CA ASP A 22 -11.09 22.08 6.08
C ASP A 22 -11.68 20.67 5.88
N PRO A 23 -11.81 19.85 6.94
CA PRO A 23 -12.38 18.51 6.84
C PRO A 23 -13.86 18.53 6.45
N SER A 24 -14.57 19.64 6.63
CA SER A 24 -15.97 19.79 6.20
C SER A 24 -16.09 20.00 4.68
N ALA A 25 -15.02 20.47 4.04
CA ALA A 25 -14.92 20.61 2.58
C ALA A 25 -14.45 19.32 1.88
N LEU A 26 -14.19 18.23 2.62
CA LEU A 26 -13.78 16.98 2.01
C LEU A 26 -14.91 16.40 1.15
N PRO A 27 -14.62 15.92 -0.07
CA PRO A 27 -15.61 15.38 -0.98
C PRO A 27 -16.03 13.96 -0.56
N LEU A 28 -16.61 13.81 0.63
CA LEU A 28 -16.99 12.53 1.23
C LEU A 28 -17.99 11.73 0.37
N HIS A 29 -18.75 12.42 -0.48
CA HIS A 29 -19.70 11.82 -1.42
C HIS A 29 -19.05 11.38 -2.74
N SER A 30 -17.83 11.82 -3.04
CA SER A 30 -17.11 11.37 -4.23
C SER A 30 -16.68 9.92 -4.07
N ARG A 31 -17.06 9.08 -5.06
CA ARG A 31 -16.65 7.67 -5.09
C ARG A 31 -15.14 7.52 -5.14
N ASP A 32 -14.45 8.41 -5.86
CA ASP A 32 -13.00 8.37 -5.99
C ASP A 32 -12.32 8.68 -4.66
N PHE A 33 -12.81 9.69 -3.93
CA PHE A 33 -12.32 10.00 -2.59
C PHE A 33 -12.52 8.83 -1.63
N GLN A 34 -13.69 8.17 -1.67
CA GLN A 34 -13.99 7.01 -0.84
C GLN A 34 -13.05 5.83 -1.13
N ILE A 35 -12.82 5.50 -2.40
CA ILE A 35 -11.94 4.37 -2.79
C ILE A 35 -10.50 4.67 -2.39
N CYS A 36 -10.00 5.86 -2.70
CA CYS A 36 -8.64 6.25 -2.37
C CYS A 36 -8.43 6.27 -0.85
N GLY A 37 -9.35 6.87 -0.10
CA GLY A 37 -9.33 6.88 1.37
C GLY A 37 -9.36 5.47 1.96
N ALA A 38 -10.25 4.61 1.48
CA ALA A 38 -10.32 3.21 1.91
C ALA A 38 -9.04 2.43 1.60
N THR A 39 -8.42 2.67 0.44
CA THR A 39 -7.15 2.05 0.04
C THR A 39 -6.02 2.45 0.99
N VAL A 40 -5.92 3.75 1.31
CA VAL A 40 -4.92 4.27 2.26
C VAL A 40 -5.13 3.70 3.66
N LEU A 41 -6.38 3.70 4.16
CA LEU A 41 -6.70 3.14 5.47
C LEU A 41 -6.37 1.64 5.56
N LEU A 42 -6.72 0.88 4.52
CA LEU A 42 -6.40 -0.54 4.42
C LEU A 42 -4.89 -0.78 4.40
N TYR A 43 -4.13 0.02 3.63
CA TYR A 43 -2.67 -0.03 3.64
C TYR A 43 -2.09 0.25 5.02
N LEU A 44 -2.56 1.30 5.71
CA LEU A 44 -2.10 1.65 7.05
C LEU A 44 -2.38 0.52 8.05
N PHE A 45 -3.59 -0.05 8.00
CA PHE A 45 -3.98 -1.16 8.85
C PHE A 45 -3.13 -2.40 8.58
N TRP A 46 -2.99 -2.79 7.31
CA TRP A 46 -2.16 -3.92 6.92
C TRP A 46 -0.69 -3.71 7.31
N SER A 47 -0.12 -2.53 7.04
CA SER A 47 1.26 -2.19 7.37
C SER A 47 1.51 -2.27 8.89
N ALA A 48 0.56 -1.77 9.69
CA ALA A 48 0.62 -1.88 11.15
C ALA A 48 0.52 -3.35 11.60
N ALA A 49 -0.37 -4.14 11.02
CA ALA A 49 -0.54 -5.55 11.35
C ALA A 49 0.69 -6.40 10.97
N GLU A 50 1.24 -6.18 9.78
CA GLU A 50 2.40 -6.90 9.26
C GLU A 50 3.68 -6.52 10.01
N SER A 51 3.77 -5.29 10.55
CA SER A 51 4.94 -4.84 11.33
C SER A 51 5.24 -5.71 12.55
N LYS A 52 4.25 -6.42 13.10
CA LYS A 52 4.44 -7.37 14.22
C LYS A 52 5.20 -8.63 13.82
N TYR A 53 5.13 -8.98 12.54
CA TYR A 53 5.74 -10.18 11.97
C TYR A 53 7.09 -9.88 11.29
N ARG A 54 7.49 -8.60 11.25
CA ARG A 54 8.65 -8.15 10.48
C ARG A 54 9.66 -7.50 11.41
N GLY A 55 10.83 -8.11 11.55
CA GLY A 55 11.95 -7.64 12.38
C GLY A 55 12.64 -6.37 11.87
N GLY A 56 11.90 -5.34 11.41
CA GLY A 56 12.45 -4.02 11.09
C GLY A 56 13.23 -3.89 9.76
N SER A 57 13.72 -4.98 9.17
CA SER A 57 14.47 -4.95 7.91
C SER A 57 13.62 -4.50 6.71
N ALA A 58 14.14 -3.56 5.91
CA ALA A 58 13.54 -3.09 4.66
C ALA A 58 14.06 -3.92 3.48
N SER A 59 13.48 -5.09 3.25
CA SER A 59 13.85 -5.90 2.10
C SER A 59 13.37 -5.26 0.79
N LEU A 60 14.11 -5.52 -0.29
CA LEU A 60 13.90 -4.98 -1.65
C LEU A 60 12.42 -5.06 -2.12
N PRO A 61 11.67 -6.17 -1.89
CA PRO A 61 10.24 -6.24 -2.24
C PRO A 61 9.37 -5.16 -1.58
N TYR A 62 9.70 -4.74 -0.36
CA TYR A 62 8.97 -3.68 0.34
C TYR A 62 9.31 -2.30 -0.20
N THR A 63 10.59 -2.05 -0.51
CA THR A 63 11.01 -0.78 -1.13
C THR A 63 10.30 -0.56 -2.45
N VAL A 64 10.18 -1.60 -3.27
CA VAL A 64 9.46 -1.53 -4.55
C VAL A 64 7.96 -1.33 -4.32
N PHE A 65 7.35 -2.03 -3.37
CA PHE A 65 5.95 -1.80 -3.02
C PHE A 65 5.68 -0.37 -2.54
N TYR A 66 6.57 0.20 -1.72
CA TYR A 66 6.47 1.60 -1.29
C TYR A 66 6.69 2.58 -2.44
N ALA A 67 7.57 2.28 -3.39
CA ALA A 67 7.74 3.08 -4.61
C ALA A 67 6.45 3.08 -5.44
N VAL A 68 5.81 1.92 -5.63
CA VAL A 68 4.50 1.83 -6.31
C VAL A 68 3.45 2.64 -5.56
N LEU A 69 3.38 2.53 -4.23
CA LEU A 69 2.43 3.29 -3.41
C LEU A 69 2.66 4.80 -3.51
N LEU A 70 3.91 5.24 -3.42
CA LEU A 70 4.29 6.64 -3.50
C LEU A 70 3.97 7.22 -4.88
N VAL A 71 4.41 6.55 -5.96
CA VAL A 71 4.16 7.02 -7.32
C VAL A 71 2.66 7.02 -7.63
N SER A 72 1.93 5.99 -7.22
CA SER A 72 0.48 5.95 -7.41
C SER A 72 -0.22 7.08 -6.66
N ALA A 73 0.18 7.36 -5.42
CA ALA A 73 -0.39 8.46 -4.65
C ALA A 73 -0.05 9.84 -5.27
N VAL A 74 1.21 10.05 -5.67
CA VAL A 74 1.62 11.32 -6.30
C VAL A 74 0.90 11.53 -7.63
N ASP A 75 0.86 10.52 -8.48
CA ASP A 75 0.19 10.58 -9.77
C ASP A 75 -1.33 10.82 -9.62
N SER A 76 -1.99 10.13 -8.67
CA SER A 76 -3.43 10.25 -8.50
C SER A 76 -3.91 11.46 -7.69
N PHE A 77 -3.09 12.03 -6.80
CA PHE A 77 -3.52 13.16 -5.95
C PHE A 77 -2.87 14.50 -6.29
N LEU A 78 -1.63 14.51 -6.79
CA LEU A 78 -0.88 15.76 -7.00
C LEU A 78 -0.81 16.15 -8.47
N LEU A 79 -0.65 15.16 -9.34
CA LEU A 79 -0.33 15.41 -10.74
C LEU A 79 -1.54 15.21 -11.65
N GLU A 80 -2.40 14.25 -11.33
CA GLU A 80 -3.51 13.76 -12.19
C GLU A 80 -3.10 13.41 -13.64
N LEU A 81 -1.80 13.37 -13.93
CA LEU A 81 -1.22 13.29 -15.27
C LEU A 81 -1.56 11.98 -15.99
N THR A 82 -1.57 10.87 -15.26
CA THR A 82 -1.86 9.54 -15.82
C THR A 82 -2.95 8.81 -15.05
N THR A 83 -3.97 9.56 -14.61
CA THR A 83 -5.14 8.97 -13.97
C THR A 83 -6.00 8.21 -14.97
N TYR A 84 -6.47 7.03 -14.56
CA TYR A 84 -7.44 6.29 -15.34
C TYR A 84 -8.78 7.04 -15.39
N GLY A 85 -9.32 7.29 -16.59
CA GLY A 85 -10.75 7.56 -16.81
C GLY A 85 -11.63 6.30 -16.63
N SER A 86 -11.18 5.36 -15.80
CA SER A 86 -11.77 4.03 -15.66
C SER A 86 -13.06 4.08 -14.85
N PRO A 87 -14.09 3.26 -15.17
CA PRO A 87 -15.29 3.17 -14.38
C PRO A 87 -14.98 2.86 -12.91
N TRP A 88 -15.65 3.55 -12.00
CA TRP A 88 -15.50 3.41 -10.55
C TRP A 88 -15.52 1.95 -10.06
N ILE A 89 -16.24 1.06 -10.76
CA ILE A 89 -16.31 -0.39 -10.50
C ILE A 89 -14.93 -1.04 -10.54
N LEU A 90 -14.08 -0.68 -11.52
CA LEU A 90 -12.75 -1.27 -11.66
C LEU A 90 -11.85 -0.87 -10.48
N ARG A 91 -11.98 0.37 -10.00
CA ARG A 91 -11.23 0.86 -8.83
C ARG A 91 -11.64 0.10 -7.56
N TRP A 92 -12.92 -0.20 -7.38
CA TRP A 92 -13.38 -1.08 -6.30
C TRP A 92 -12.84 -2.50 -6.43
N ALA A 93 -12.80 -3.06 -7.64
CA ALA A 93 -12.19 -4.37 -7.87
C ALA A 93 -10.70 -4.36 -7.49
N GLY A 94 -9.98 -3.28 -7.83
CA GLY A 94 -8.60 -3.05 -7.38
C GLY A 94 -8.46 -3.05 -5.86
N LEU A 95 -9.35 -2.34 -5.16
CA LEU A 95 -9.36 -2.30 -3.69
C LEU A 95 -9.62 -3.68 -3.08
N VAL A 96 -10.58 -4.43 -3.62
CA VAL A 96 -10.85 -5.82 -3.18
C VAL A 96 -9.64 -6.72 -3.40
N LEU A 97 -8.99 -6.61 -4.56
CA LEU A 97 -7.77 -7.36 -4.88
C LEU A 97 -6.64 -7.03 -3.89
N PHE A 98 -6.45 -5.75 -3.59
CA PHE A 98 -5.49 -5.26 -2.62
C PHE A 98 -5.78 -5.78 -1.21
N ALA A 99 -7.05 -5.81 -0.79
CA ALA A 99 -7.50 -6.37 0.48
C ALA A 99 -7.23 -7.86 0.57
N CYS A 100 -7.60 -8.63 -0.46
CA CYS A 100 -7.33 -10.06 -0.52
C CYS A 100 -5.83 -10.35 -0.45
N GLY A 101 -5.00 -9.61 -1.19
CA GLY A 101 -3.55 -9.73 -1.11
C GLY A 101 -3.02 -9.47 0.31
N SER A 102 -3.50 -8.41 0.95
CA SER A 102 -3.11 -8.03 2.31
C SER A 102 -3.47 -9.10 3.36
N VAL A 103 -4.70 -9.63 3.29
CA VAL A 103 -5.16 -10.72 4.16
C VAL A 103 -4.36 -12.00 3.90
N MET A 104 -4.11 -12.33 2.64
CA MET A 104 -3.37 -13.54 2.29
C MET A 104 -1.92 -13.48 2.76
N ARG A 105 -1.29 -12.31 2.77
CA ARG A 105 0.03 -12.13 3.38
C ARG A 105 0.02 -12.32 4.88
N LEU A 106 -0.94 -11.73 5.60
CA LEU A 106 -1.08 -11.94 7.04
C LEU A 106 -1.32 -13.43 7.36
N ALA A 107 -2.10 -14.13 6.53
CA ALA A 107 -2.29 -15.57 6.64
C ALA A 107 -1.02 -16.37 6.27
N ALA A 108 -0.21 -15.88 5.33
CA ALA A 108 1.05 -16.49 4.94
C ALA A 108 2.05 -16.53 6.11
N TYR A 109 2.13 -15.46 6.92
CA TYR A 109 2.93 -15.45 8.15
C TYR A 109 2.46 -16.48 9.18
N ARG A 110 1.15 -16.65 9.34
CA ARG A 110 0.59 -17.68 10.26
C ARG A 110 0.86 -19.11 9.77
N THR A 111 0.75 -19.33 8.46
CA THR A 111 0.92 -20.65 7.83
C THR A 111 2.34 -20.96 7.38
N ARG A 112 3.28 -20.03 7.61
CA ARG A 112 4.68 -20.06 7.15
C ARG A 112 4.83 -20.47 5.67
N SER A 113 3.95 -19.99 4.80
CA SER A 113 3.95 -20.34 3.38
C SER A 113 4.49 -19.21 2.49
N VAL A 114 5.69 -19.40 1.93
CA VAL A 114 6.32 -18.43 1.00
C VAL A 114 5.48 -18.24 -0.27
N ARG A 115 4.85 -19.30 -0.77
CA ARG A 115 3.97 -19.23 -1.95
C ARG A 115 2.80 -18.28 -1.72
N ARG A 116 2.16 -18.34 -0.54
CA ARG A 116 1.05 -17.44 -0.17
C ARG A 116 1.53 -16.01 0.04
N LEU A 117 2.75 -15.83 0.55
CA LEU A 117 3.36 -14.51 0.73
C LEU A 117 3.54 -13.80 -0.63
N ARG A 118 4.14 -14.51 -1.59
CA ARG A 118 4.37 -14.01 -2.97
C ARG A 118 3.08 -13.75 -3.71
N LEU A 119 2.13 -14.69 -3.67
CA LEU A 119 0.80 -14.48 -4.25
C LEU A 119 0.12 -13.26 -3.64
N GLY A 120 0.23 -13.05 -2.33
CA GLY A 120 -0.33 -11.90 -1.66
C GLY A 120 0.30 -10.59 -2.14
N ARG A 121 1.62 -10.60 -2.41
CA ARG A 121 2.32 -9.46 -3.00
C ARG A 121 1.84 -9.16 -4.42
N TYR A 122 1.69 -10.17 -5.27
CA TYR A 122 1.17 -9.97 -6.63
C TYR A 122 -0.22 -9.34 -6.62
N LEU A 123 -1.11 -9.85 -5.77
CA LEU A 123 -2.46 -9.28 -5.62
C LEU A 123 -2.40 -7.83 -5.11
N GLN A 124 -1.48 -7.53 -4.19
CA GLN A 124 -1.31 -6.16 -3.71
C GLN A 124 -0.80 -5.21 -4.80
N LEU A 125 0.21 -5.64 -5.57
CA LEU A 125 0.82 -4.85 -6.64
C LEU A 125 -0.12 -4.66 -7.83
N ALA A 126 -1.00 -5.61 -8.11
CA ALA A 126 -2.04 -5.47 -9.12
C ALA A 126 -3.20 -4.60 -8.61
N GLY A 127 -3.60 -4.76 -7.35
CA GLY A 127 -4.78 -4.10 -6.80
C GLY A 127 -4.55 -2.63 -6.45
N LEU A 128 -3.41 -2.29 -5.85
CA LEU A 128 -3.11 -0.95 -5.35
C LEU A 128 -3.16 0.15 -6.42
N PRO A 129 -2.43 0.05 -7.55
CA PRO A 129 -2.46 1.10 -8.57
C PRO A 129 -3.80 1.16 -9.29
N VAL A 130 -4.52 0.04 -9.42
CA VAL A 130 -5.88 0.01 -9.99
C VAL A 130 -6.89 0.71 -9.05
N ALA A 131 -6.78 0.48 -7.74
CA ALA A 131 -7.61 1.15 -6.74
C ALA A 131 -7.38 2.66 -6.74
N LEU A 132 -6.11 3.07 -6.76
CA LEU A 132 -5.72 4.48 -6.85
C LEU A 132 -5.96 5.07 -8.24
N GLY A 133 -6.17 4.25 -9.27
CA GLY A 133 -6.37 4.69 -10.64
C GLY A 133 -5.13 5.33 -11.26
N SER A 134 -3.93 4.83 -10.94
CA SER A 134 -2.66 5.32 -11.48
C SER A 134 -2.09 4.38 -12.55
N ILE A 135 -1.92 4.89 -13.77
CA ILE A 135 -1.24 4.16 -14.85
C ILE A 135 0.25 4.07 -14.54
N ALA A 136 0.89 5.16 -14.10
CA ALA A 136 2.30 5.17 -13.71
C ALA A 136 2.61 4.14 -12.62
N GLY A 137 1.75 4.06 -11.59
CA GLY A 137 1.83 3.03 -10.54
C GLY A 137 1.73 1.61 -11.08
N THR A 138 0.85 1.39 -12.06
CA THR A 138 0.69 0.08 -12.72
C THR A 138 1.95 -0.30 -13.48
N VAL A 139 2.54 0.62 -14.24
CA VAL A 139 3.78 0.39 -14.99
C VAL A 139 4.93 0.00 -14.06
N ILE A 140 5.10 0.70 -12.94
CA ILE A 140 6.15 0.38 -11.96
C ILE A 140 5.88 -0.97 -11.29
N ALA A 141 4.61 -1.27 -10.97
CA ALA A 141 4.24 -2.56 -10.40
C ALA A 141 4.60 -3.72 -11.34
N LEU A 142 4.39 -3.56 -12.65
CA LEU A 142 4.76 -4.56 -13.65
C LEU A 142 6.28 -4.64 -13.85
N ALA A 143 6.95 -3.51 -14.02
CA ALA A 143 8.36 -3.44 -14.38
C ALA A 143 9.30 -3.85 -13.22
N ALA A 144 8.98 -3.44 -11.99
CA ALA A 144 9.83 -3.65 -10.83
C ALA A 144 9.15 -4.49 -9.74
N GLY A 145 7.84 -4.31 -9.55
CA GLY A 145 7.09 -4.98 -8.48
C GLY A 145 7.04 -6.49 -8.63
N ILE A 146 6.55 -6.99 -9.77
CA ILE A 146 6.42 -8.42 -10.04
C ILE A 146 7.79 -9.11 -9.99
N PRO A 147 8.84 -8.64 -10.69
CA PRO A 147 10.16 -9.26 -10.61
C PRO A 147 10.75 -9.20 -9.19
N GLY A 148 10.63 -8.07 -8.51
CA GLY A 148 11.15 -7.88 -7.16
C GLY A 148 10.50 -8.81 -6.12
N SER A 149 9.22 -9.14 -6.30
CA SER A 149 8.48 -10.00 -5.38
C SER A 149 8.82 -11.50 -5.45
N ILE A 150 9.54 -11.94 -6.48
CA ILE A 150 10.02 -13.34 -6.59
C ILE A 150 11.04 -13.65 -5.49
N ASN A 151 11.80 -12.65 -5.06
CA ASN A 151 12.83 -12.75 -4.03
C ASN A 151 12.27 -12.60 -2.61
N GLU A 152 10.94 -12.62 -2.45
CA GLU A 152 10.31 -12.51 -1.13
C GLU A 152 10.35 -13.86 -0.41
N GLU A 153 10.91 -13.85 0.80
CA GLU A 153 11.11 -15.00 1.69
C GLU A 153 10.50 -14.69 3.06
N LEU A 154 10.03 -15.73 3.76
CA LEU A 154 9.60 -15.63 5.15
C LEU A 154 10.86 -15.75 6.02
N ASP A 155 11.27 -14.66 6.67
CA ASP A 155 12.44 -14.54 7.54
C ASP A 155 13.60 -15.49 7.20
N ARG A 156 14.64 -14.97 6.53
CA ARG A 156 15.98 -15.42 6.89
C ARG A 156 16.22 -14.89 8.31
N PRO A 157 16.31 -15.73 9.35
CA PRO A 157 16.99 -15.28 10.55
C PRO A 157 18.38 -14.87 10.09
N ASP A 158 18.82 -13.69 10.49
CA ASP A 158 20.15 -13.21 10.19
C ASP A 158 21.16 -14.34 10.46
N GLU A 159 21.78 -14.85 9.39
CA GLU A 159 23.08 -15.49 9.44
C GLU A 159 24.09 -14.41 9.87
N GLU A 160 23.99 -13.94 11.11
CA GLU A 160 24.96 -13.04 11.73
C GLU A 160 24.78 -13.06 13.27
N SER A 161 24.59 -14.26 13.81
CA SER A 161 25.05 -14.59 15.18
C SER A 161 26.32 -15.45 15.12
N SER A 162 27.20 -15.14 14.17
CA SER A 162 28.54 -15.71 14.05
C SER A 162 29.53 -14.60 13.74
N ILE A 163 30.01 -13.93 14.79
CA ILE A 163 31.42 -13.66 15.12
C ILE A 163 31.44 -13.03 16.52
#